data_AF-A0A8S9SD07-F1
#
_entry.id   AF-A0A8S9SD07-F1
#
_cell.length_a   1.000
_cell.length_b   1.000
_cell.length_c   1.000
_cell.angle_alpha   90.00
_cell.angle_beta   90.00
_cell.angle_gamma   90.00
#
_symmetry.space_group_name_H-M   'P 1'
#
loop_
_entity.id
_entity.type
_entity.pdbx_description
1 polymer ?
#
loop_
_entity_poly.entity_id
_entity_poly.type
_entity_poly.pdbx_seq_one_letter_code
_entity_poly.pdbx_strand_id
1 'polypeptide(L)'
;FLLQFEINHLKKEHIVSVNGCYDNTSGVIQALQFEANVRSSEVMGFDENGAKLTLAAGGNKIIGFHGSAETNLMSLGAYFTTLPPIKMEQQGGCGGHPWDHGIYTGVRKVYVTYSPSGLSHIMVEYEKMRKQETRESGDRLGENRVHGQQKEVII
;
A
#
# COMPACT_ATOMS: atom_id res chain seq x y z
N PHE A 1 -27.88 14.75 18.89
CA PHE A 1 -27.59 13.42 18.33
C PHE A 1 -26.11 13.37 17.98
N LEU A 2 -25.40 12.29 18.33
CA LEU A 2 -23.99 12.11 18.02
C LEU A 2 -23.87 10.91 17.07
N LEU A 3 -23.36 11.13 15.86
CA LEU A 3 -23.00 10.06 14.94
C LEU A 3 -21.59 9.58 15.29
N GLN A 4 -21.40 8.26 15.36
CA GLN A 4 -20.12 7.66 15.70
C GLN A 4 -19.75 6.57 14.70
N PHE A 5 -18.46 6.47 14.38
CA PHE A 5 -17.90 5.41 13.56
C PHE A 5 -16.72 4.79 14.29
N GLU A 6 -16.97 3.69 14.99
CA GLU A 6 -15.98 3.01 15.82
C GLU A 6 -15.11 2.04 14.99
N ILE A 7 -13.79 2.05 15.21
CA ILE A 7 -12.85 1.19 14.48
C ILE A 7 -12.51 -0.04 15.31
N ASN A 8 -12.78 -1.23 14.76
CA ASN A 8 -12.48 -2.50 15.43
C ASN A 8 -11.01 -2.92 15.24
N HIS A 9 -10.14 -2.47 16.15
CA HIS A 9 -8.72 -2.82 16.11
C HIS A 9 -8.43 -4.32 16.32
N LEU A 10 -9.33 -5.08 16.98
CA LEU A 10 -9.17 -6.54 17.13
C LEU A 10 -9.28 -7.26 15.79
N LYS A 11 -10.04 -6.70 14.84
CA LYS A 11 -10.15 -7.19 13.45
C LYS A 11 -9.15 -6.53 12.50
N LYS A 12 -8.16 -5.80 13.03
CA LYS A 12 -7.20 -4.99 12.25
C LYS A 12 -7.90 -3.96 11.34
N GLU A 13 -9.11 -3.52 11.71
CA GLU A 13 -9.80 -2.45 11.01
C GLU A 13 -9.01 -1.14 11.14
N HIS A 14 -8.92 -0.41 10.04
CA HIS A 14 -8.25 0.89 9.98
C HIS A 14 -8.83 1.74 8.84
N ILE A 15 -8.77 3.06 9.02
CA ILE A 15 -9.25 4.03 8.04
C ILE A 15 -8.25 4.08 6.88
N VAL A 16 -8.75 3.99 5.65
CA VAL A 16 -7.98 4.05 4.40
C VAL A 16 -8.23 5.33 3.62
N SER A 17 -9.41 5.91 3.75
CA SER A 17 -9.77 7.17 3.10
C SER A 17 -10.80 7.96 3.91
N VAL A 18 -10.90 9.25 3.60
CA VAL A 18 -12.05 10.08 3.97
C VAL A 18 -12.55 10.77 2.71
N ASN A 19 -13.83 10.58 2.41
CA ASN A 19 -14.54 11.35 1.39
C ASN A 19 -15.36 12.44 2.07
N GLY A 20 -15.69 13.50 1.34
CA GLY A 20 -16.56 14.53 1.86
C GLY A 20 -16.88 15.60 0.84
N CYS A 21 -17.52 16.66 1.33
CA CYS A 21 -17.76 17.86 0.56
C CYS A 21 -17.61 19.11 1.42
N TYR A 22 -17.31 20.21 0.75
CA TYR A 22 -17.22 21.54 1.37
C TYR A 22 -17.93 22.57 0.51
N ASP A 23 -18.43 23.62 1.14
CA ASP A 23 -19.03 24.74 0.43
C ASP A 23 -17.94 25.56 -0.27
N ASN A 24 -18.08 25.79 -1.58
CA ASN A 24 -17.07 26.49 -2.37
C ASN A 24 -16.92 27.97 -2.01
N THR A 25 -17.96 28.59 -1.43
CA THR A 25 -17.93 30.01 -1.08
C THR A 25 -17.29 30.24 0.28
N SER A 26 -17.72 29.50 1.31
CA SER A 26 -17.21 29.65 2.67
C SER A 26 -16.00 28.78 2.99
N GLY A 27 -15.76 27.70 2.23
CA GLY A 27 -14.75 26.69 2.52
C GLY A 27 -15.13 25.71 3.64
N VAL A 28 -16.33 25.85 4.23
CA VAL A 28 -16.77 25.02 5.36
C VAL A 28 -17.01 23.59 4.89
N ILE A 29 -16.44 22.61 5.59
CA ILE A 29 -16.73 21.19 5.39
C ILE A 29 -18.18 20.91 5.82
N GLN A 30 -18.96 20.36 4.89
CA GLN A 30 -20.40 20.14 5.05
C GLN A 30 -20.72 18.69 5.41
N ALA A 31 -20.01 17.72 4.82
CA ALA A 31 -20.17 16.32 5.12
C ALA A 31 -18.87 15.52 4.98
N LEU A 32 -18.77 14.46 5.78
CA LEU A 32 -17.66 13.49 5.75
C LEU A 32 -18.20 12.06 5.73
N GLN A 33 -17.50 11.18 5.03
CA GLN A 33 -17.69 9.74 5.06
C GLN A 33 -16.33 9.07 5.19
N PHE A 34 -16.18 8.24 6.23
CA PHE A 34 -14.94 7.51 6.48
C PHE A 34 -15.02 6.15 5.81
N GLU A 35 -13.95 5.76 5.12
CA GLU A 35 -13.81 4.41 4.58
C GLU A 35 -12.70 3.69 5.35
N ALA A 36 -13.06 2.57 5.95
CA ALA A 36 -12.14 1.61 6.50
C ALA A 36 -11.89 0.47 5.52
N ASN A 37 -10.83 -0.31 5.75
CA ASN A 37 -10.46 -1.44 4.89
C ASN A 37 -11.52 -2.56 4.80
N VAL A 38 -12.54 -2.55 5.65
CA VAL A 38 -13.61 -3.57 5.67
C VAL A 38 -15.02 -3.02 5.51
N ARG A 39 -15.24 -1.70 5.65
CA ARG A 39 -16.55 -1.06 5.57
C ARG A 39 -16.44 0.47 5.46
N SER A 40 -17.52 1.10 5.04
CA SER A 40 -17.67 2.56 5.09
C SER A 40 -18.60 2.98 6.24
N SER A 41 -18.41 4.21 6.72
CA SER A 41 -19.37 4.86 7.61
C SER A 41 -20.60 5.33 6.84
N GLU A 42 -21.65 5.69 7.57
CA GLU A 42 -22.67 6.58 7.03
C GLU A 42 -22.06 7.96 6.71
N VAL A 43 -22.73 8.73 5.85
CA VAL A 43 -22.37 10.13 5.60
C VAL A 43 -22.77 10.95 6.83
N MET A 44 -21.80 11.68 7.37
CA MET A 44 -21.98 12.53 8.55
C MET A 44 -21.99 13.99 8.11
N GLY A 45 -23.10 14.68 8.33
CA GLY A 45 -23.31 16.07 7.90
C GLY A 45 -24.34 16.19 6.78
N PHE A 46 -24.33 17.31 6.08
CA PHE A 46 -25.30 17.61 5.01
C PHE A 46 -24.57 17.74 3.68
N ASP A 47 -24.80 16.79 2.76
CA ASP A 47 -24.20 16.83 1.43
C ASP A 47 -25.12 17.59 0.46
N GLU A 48 -25.04 18.92 0.47
CA GLU A 48 -25.76 19.78 -0.47
C GLU A 48 -24.82 20.41 -1.50
N ASN A 49 -24.67 19.75 -2.66
CA ASN A 49 -24.05 20.32 -3.87
C ASN A 49 -22.64 20.94 -3.70
N GLY A 50 -21.93 20.62 -2.61
CA GLY A 50 -20.60 21.12 -2.30
C GLY A 50 -19.53 20.51 -3.22
N ALA A 51 -18.35 21.14 -3.28
CA ALA A 51 -17.21 20.54 -3.94
C ALA A 51 -16.74 19.31 -3.17
N LYS A 52 -16.46 18.23 -3.91
CA LYS A 52 -15.99 16.97 -3.32
C LYS A 52 -14.54 17.09 -2.87
N LEU A 53 -14.24 16.49 -1.72
CA LEU A 53 -12.89 16.29 -1.23
C LEU A 53 -12.65 14.80 -0.96
N THR A 54 -11.40 14.36 -1.17
CA THR A 54 -10.95 13.02 -0.81
C THR A 54 -9.56 13.10 -0.19
N LEU A 55 -9.41 12.50 0.99
CA LEU A 55 -8.13 12.27 1.65
C LEU A 55 -7.82 10.78 1.53
N ALA A 56 -6.97 10.40 0.58
CA ALA A 56 -6.55 9.02 0.38
C ALA A 56 -5.09 8.97 -0.11
N ALA A 57 -4.37 7.95 0.33
CA ALA A 57 -3.07 7.60 -0.21
C ALA A 57 -3.01 6.08 -0.38
N GLY A 58 -2.95 5.60 -1.62
CA GLY A 58 -3.04 4.16 -1.93
C GLY A 58 -2.04 3.32 -1.15
N GLY A 59 -2.51 2.20 -0.58
CA GLY A 59 -1.71 1.29 0.23
C GLY A 59 -1.35 1.79 1.65
N ASN A 60 -1.79 2.99 2.01
CA ASN A 60 -1.54 3.58 3.33
C ASN A 60 -2.81 3.58 4.19
N LYS A 61 -2.62 3.63 5.50
CA LYS A 61 -3.69 3.89 6.47
C LYS A 61 -3.58 5.30 7.04
N ILE A 62 -4.72 5.90 7.37
CA ILE A 62 -4.78 7.16 8.11
C ILE A 62 -4.50 6.89 9.59
N ILE A 63 -3.58 7.67 10.18
CA ILE A 63 -3.17 7.54 11.60
C ILE A 63 -3.35 8.82 12.41
N GLY A 64 -3.83 9.88 11.78
CA GLY A 64 -4.07 11.15 12.44
C GLY A 64 -4.66 12.16 11.47
N PHE A 65 -5.15 13.26 12.02
CA PHE A 65 -5.75 14.35 11.27
C PHE A 65 -5.14 15.67 11.70
N HIS A 66 -5.14 16.65 10.80
CA HIS A 66 -4.82 18.05 11.09
C HIS A 66 -5.80 18.94 10.33
N GLY A 67 -5.86 20.23 10.66
CA GLY A 67 -6.79 21.13 9.98
C GLY A 67 -6.90 22.48 10.68
N SER A 68 -7.93 23.23 10.28
CA SER A 68 -8.32 24.49 10.89
C SER A 68 -9.82 24.47 11.19
N ALA A 69 -10.17 25.01 12.35
CA ALA A 69 -11.55 25.14 12.78
C ALA A 69 -11.71 26.42 13.62
N GLU A 70 -12.88 27.04 13.49
CA GLU A 70 -13.38 28.03 14.43
C GLU A 70 -14.75 27.55 14.93
N THR A 71 -15.82 28.28 14.61
CA THR A 71 -17.20 27.83 14.79
C THR A 71 -17.51 26.61 13.91
N ASN A 72 -16.93 26.57 12.71
CA ASN A 72 -17.09 25.49 11.73
C ASN A 72 -15.73 24.87 11.38
N LEU A 73 -15.75 23.64 10.88
CA LEU A 73 -14.57 22.96 10.35
C LEU A 73 -14.24 23.52 8.96
N MET A 74 -13.11 24.21 8.84
CA MET A 74 -12.72 24.91 7.61
C MET A 74 -11.79 24.09 6.73
N SER A 75 -10.94 23.26 7.33
CA SER A 75 -10.05 22.39 6.56
C SER A 75 -9.76 21.09 7.31
N LEU A 76 -9.50 20.04 6.53
CA LEU A 76 -9.14 18.73 7.04
C LEU A 76 -8.02 18.14 6.17
N GLY A 77 -6.96 17.70 6.84
CA GLY A 77 -5.87 16.91 6.27
C GLY A 77 -5.67 15.65 7.10
N ALA A 78 -4.91 14.70 6.54
CA ALA A 78 -4.68 13.40 7.15
C ALA A 78 -3.20 13.04 7.13
N TYR A 79 -2.73 12.45 8.24
CA TYR A 79 -1.45 11.79 8.32
C TYR A 79 -1.59 10.34 7.88
N PHE A 80 -0.77 9.93 6.92
CA PHE A 80 -0.74 8.58 6.38
C PHE A 80 0.50 7.83 6.87
N THR A 81 0.36 6.51 7.04
CA THR A 81 1.50 5.61 7.19
C THR A 81 1.35 4.41 6.27
N THR A 82 2.47 3.87 5.80
CA THR A 82 2.47 2.60 5.07
C THR A 82 2.06 1.48 6.02
N LEU A 83 1.24 0.56 5.53
CA LEU A 83 0.98 -0.66 6.30
C LEU A 83 2.30 -1.42 6.51
N PRO A 84 2.56 -1.93 7.72
CA PRO A 84 3.79 -2.69 7.97
C PRO A 84 3.82 -3.89 7.03
N PRO A 85 4.96 -4.16 6.37
CA PRO A 85 5.10 -5.32 5.51
C PRO A 85 4.82 -6.60 6.29
N ILE A 86 4.01 -7.49 5.71
CA ILE A 86 3.76 -8.81 6.26
C ILE A 86 4.78 -9.76 5.63
N LYS A 87 5.70 -10.30 6.45
CA LYS A 87 6.60 -11.37 6.03
C LYS A 87 5.93 -12.72 6.29
N MET A 88 5.80 -13.54 5.26
CA MET A 88 5.30 -14.91 5.38
C MET A 88 6.45 -15.90 5.54
N GLU A 89 6.16 -17.06 6.13
CA GLU A 89 7.10 -18.18 6.17
C GLU A 89 7.45 -18.67 4.76
N GLN A 90 8.70 -19.08 4.57
CA GLN A 90 9.18 -19.61 3.30
C GLN A 90 8.55 -20.97 3.02
N GLN A 91 8.17 -21.22 1.76
CA GLN A 91 7.63 -22.50 1.29
C GLN A 91 8.62 -23.15 0.33
N GLY A 92 8.95 -24.42 0.54
CA GLY A 92 9.94 -25.14 -0.26
C GLY A 92 10.71 -26.20 0.55
N GLY A 93 11.83 -26.68 0.00
CA GLY A 93 12.74 -27.60 0.69
C GLY A 93 13.67 -26.90 1.70
N CYS A 94 14.39 -27.67 2.51
CA CYS A 94 15.29 -27.16 3.56
C CYS A 94 16.75 -26.93 3.12
N GLY A 95 17.03 -26.89 1.81
CA GLY A 95 18.38 -26.71 1.26
C GLY A 95 18.70 -25.27 0.86
N GLY A 96 19.99 -24.97 0.69
CA GLY A 96 20.49 -23.68 0.22
C GLY A 96 20.87 -22.70 1.35
N HIS A 97 21.50 -21.59 0.97
CA HIS A 97 21.78 -20.48 1.90
C HIS A 97 20.57 -19.53 1.97
N PRO A 98 20.18 -19.08 3.18
CA PRO A 98 19.07 -18.16 3.32
C PRO A 98 19.39 -16.82 2.66
N TRP A 99 18.39 -16.20 2.04
CA TRP A 99 18.47 -14.87 1.46
C TRP A 99 17.20 -14.08 1.75
N ASP A 100 17.35 -12.76 1.87
CA ASP A 100 16.26 -11.79 2.04
C ASP A 100 16.66 -10.50 1.32
N HIS A 101 15.96 -10.16 0.24
CA HIS A 101 16.23 -8.92 -0.48
C HIS A 101 15.84 -7.68 0.35
N GLY A 102 14.99 -7.82 1.37
CA GLY A 102 14.46 -6.75 2.19
C GLY A 102 13.17 -6.14 1.62
N ILE A 103 12.79 -4.98 2.16
CA ILE A 103 11.56 -4.27 1.81
C ILE A 103 11.89 -3.12 0.86
N TYR A 104 11.12 -3.02 -0.21
CA TYR A 104 11.23 -2.01 -1.26
C TYR A 104 9.90 -1.28 -1.46
N THR A 105 9.94 -0.09 -2.07
CA THR A 105 8.70 0.68 -2.35
C THR A 105 7.92 0.10 -3.52
N GLY A 106 8.57 -0.72 -4.37
CA GLY A 106 7.89 -1.45 -5.44
C GLY A 106 8.80 -2.50 -6.09
N VAL A 107 8.18 -3.45 -6.79
CA VAL A 107 8.85 -4.40 -7.71
C VAL A 107 8.57 -3.93 -9.12
N ARG A 108 9.61 -3.76 -9.93
CA ARG A 108 9.49 -3.28 -11.32
C ARG A 108 9.52 -4.43 -12.32
N LYS A 109 10.48 -5.34 -12.16
CA LYS A 109 10.69 -6.48 -13.06
C LYS A 109 11.21 -7.69 -12.29
N VAL A 110 10.81 -8.88 -12.73
CA VAL A 110 11.30 -10.15 -12.21
C VAL A 110 11.86 -10.98 -13.36
N TYR A 111 13.02 -11.56 -13.13
CA TYR A 111 13.72 -12.44 -14.05
C TYR A 111 14.00 -13.76 -13.36
N VAL A 112 13.82 -14.86 -14.09
CA VAL A 112 14.18 -16.20 -13.61
C VAL A 112 15.07 -16.89 -14.63
N THR A 113 15.99 -17.70 -14.12
CA THR A 113 16.79 -18.65 -14.90
C THR A 113 16.34 -20.05 -14.54
N TYR A 114 16.08 -20.88 -15.54
CA TYR A 114 15.54 -22.23 -15.34
C TYR A 114 16.05 -23.23 -16.38
N SER A 115 15.95 -24.50 -16.03
CA SER A 115 16.26 -25.66 -16.85
C SER A 115 15.14 -26.71 -16.67
N PRO A 116 15.18 -27.85 -17.37
CA PRO A 116 14.28 -28.97 -17.08
C PRO A 116 14.37 -29.51 -15.64
N SER A 117 15.46 -29.26 -14.91
CA SER A 117 15.62 -29.67 -13.50
C SER A 117 15.01 -28.67 -12.51
N GLY A 118 14.68 -27.45 -12.93
CA GLY A 118 14.00 -26.45 -12.09
C GLY A 118 14.52 -25.02 -12.27
N LEU A 119 14.13 -24.14 -11.35
CA LEU A 119 14.62 -22.76 -11.26
C LEU A 119 15.99 -22.75 -10.55
N SER A 120 16.99 -22.11 -11.15
CA SER A 120 18.33 -21.99 -10.54
C SER A 120 18.61 -20.61 -9.96
N HIS A 121 17.94 -19.56 -10.46
CA HIS A 121 18.24 -18.18 -10.11
C HIS A 121 17.05 -17.24 -10.32
N ILE A 122 16.93 -16.25 -9.45
CA ILE A 122 15.98 -15.15 -9.52
C ILE A 122 16.73 -13.81 -9.43
N MET A 123 16.37 -12.87 -10.29
CA MET A 123 16.82 -11.49 -10.23
C MET A 123 15.61 -10.56 -10.26
N VAL A 124 15.61 -9.56 -9.39
CA VAL A 124 14.49 -8.63 -9.24
C VAL A 124 15.00 -7.20 -9.30
N GLU A 125 14.35 -6.39 -10.12
CA GLU A 125 14.53 -4.94 -10.14
C GLU A 125 13.48 -4.29 -9.23
N TYR A 126 13.97 -3.58 -8.22
CA TYR A 126 13.15 -2.90 -7.24
C TYR A 126 13.19 -1.38 -7.43
N GLU A 127 12.14 -0.73 -6.93
CA GLU A 127 12.14 0.71 -6.67
C GLU A 127 12.38 0.98 -5.19
N LYS A 128 13.27 1.94 -4.90
CA LYS A 128 13.56 2.44 -3.55
C LYS A 128 13.78 3.95 -3.60
N MET A 129 12.90 4.73 -2.99
CA MET A 129 13.07 6.20 -2.91
C MET A 129 13.33 6.86 -4.28
N ARG A 130 12.56 6.47 -5.32
CA ARG A 130 12.73 6.89 -6.72
C ARG A 130 14.07 6.52 -7.37
N LYS A 131 14.79 5.54 -6.81
CA LYS A 131 15.97 4.92 -7.40
C LYS A 131 15.69 3.46 -7.72
N GLN A 132 16.44 2.92 -8.68
CA GLN A 132 16.41 1.51 -9.03
C GLN A 132 17.51 0.76 -8.29
N GLU A 133 17.17 -0.40 -7.72
CA GLU A 133 18.13 -1.35 -7.18
C GLU A 133 17.86 -2.75 -7.74
N THR A 134 18.91 -3.48 -8.08
CA THR A 134 18.81 -4.88 -8.52
C THR A 134 19.33 -5.81 -7.43
N ARG A 135 18.65 -6.92 -7.21
CA ARG A 135 19.11 -8.03 -6.35
C ARG A 135 18.95 -9.34 -7.08
N GLU A 136 19.87 -10.26 -6.82
CA GLU A 136 19.89 -11.59 -7.40
C GLU A 136 20.18 -12.63 -6.33
N SER A 137 19.60 -13.82 -6.51
CA SER A 137 19.76 -14.98 -5.62
C SER A 137 19.74 -16.27 -6.43
N GLY A 138 20.61 -17.22 -6.07
CA GLY A 138 20.81 -18.47 -6.79
C GLY A 138 21.97 -18.42 -7.79
N ASP A 139 22.03 -19.40 -8.69
CA ASP A 139 23.08 -19.52 -9.71
C ASP A 139 22.55 -19.21 -11.11
N ARG A 140 23.04 -18.09 -11.67
CA ARG A 140 22.69 -17.61 -13.01
C ARG A 140 23.15 -18.54 -14.13
N LEU A 141 24.16 -19.38 -13.88
CA LEU A 141 24.67 -20.36 -14.84
C LEU A 141 23.95 -21.72 -14.75
N GLY A 142 23.27 -22.00 -13.63
CA GLY A 142 22.59 -23.26 -13.36
C GLY A 142 23.51 -24.49 -13.36
N GLU A 143 22.93 -25.68 -13.18
CA GLU A 143 23.68 -26.95 -13.04
C GLU A 143 24.60 -27.28 -14.24
N ASN A 144 24.26 -26.81 -15.45
CA ASN A 144 24.98 -27.17 -16.67
C ASN A 144 26.07 -26.18 -17.07
N ARG A 145 26.30 -25.08 -16.33
CA ARG A 145 27.29 -24.02 -16.63
C ARG A 145 27.16 -23.41 -18.03
N VAL A 146 26.03 -23.61 -18.70
CA VAL A 146 25.64 -22.97 -19.96
C VAL A 146 24.64 -21.89 -19.59
N HIS A 147 24.71 -20.70 -20.23
CA HIS A 147 23.75 -19.62 -19.99
C HIS A 147 22.32 -20.15 -20.16
N GLY A 148 21.61 -20.32 -19.03
CA GLY A 148 20.20 -20.67 -19.05
C GLY A 148 19.39 -19.59 -19.76
N GLN A 149 18.28 -19.95 -20.40
CA GLN A 149 17.38 -18.96 -20.99
C GLN A 149 16.79 -18.10 -19.87
N GLN A 150 17.16 -16.82 -19.83
CA GLN A 150 16.57 -15.85 -18.93
C GLN A 150 15.24 -15.39 -19.53
N LYS A 151 14.15 -15.52 -18.77
CA LYS A 151 12.83 -15.02 -19.20
C LYS A 151 12.39 -13.92 -18.25
N GLU A 152 11.99 -12.79 -18.84
CA GLU A 152 11.29 -11.72 -18.13
C GLU A 152 9.88 -12.21 -17.80
N VAL A 153 9.52 -12.14 -16.52
CA VAL A 153 8.14 -12.33 -16.08
C VAL A 153 7.52 -10.93 -16.05
N ILE A 154 6.61 -10.69 -17.00
CA ILE A 154 5.77 -9.48 -17.01
C ILE A 154 4.66 -9.73 -15.99
N ILE A 155 4.62 -8.89 -14.95
CA ILE A 155 3.65 -8.94 -13.86
C ILE A 155 2.43 -8.10 -14.24
#